data_AF-A0A250XHM9-F1
#
_entry.id   AF-A0A250XHM9-F1
#
_cell.length_a   1.000
_cell.length_b   1.000
_cell.length_c   1.000
_cell.angle_alpha   90.00
_cell.angle_beta   90.00
_cell.angle_gamma   90.00
#
_symmetry.space_group_name_H-M   'P 1'
#
loop_
_entity.id
_entity.type
_entity.pdbx_description
1 polymer ?
#
loop_
_entity_poly.entity_id
_entity_poly.type
_entity_poly.pdbx_seq_one_letter_code
_entity_poly.pdbx_strand_id
1 'polypeptide(L)'
;MRFNASQRAVAGRSGSRKSVSVRAQAAATSLAKADVPLKLEEGEMPLNTYSNKAPFIAKIKSVERIVGPKATGETCHIVIETQGTKINSKGKEVPHGVRLYSIASSRYGDSFDGNTTSLCVRRAVYNDPETGAEDPAKKGICSNYLCDAAPGTEIMMTGPAGKVLLLPTNAAAPLIMVATGTGIAPFRSFWRRIFYENVPNYKFTGLFWLFMGV
;
A
#
# COMPACT_ATOMS: atom_id res chain seq x y z
N MET A 1 -37.33 47.19 -52.06
CA MET A 1 -37.59 45.75 -52.27
C MET A 1 -37.26 45.02 -50.98
N ARG A 2 -38.27 44.43 -50.32
CA ARG A 2 -38.12 43.71 -49.05
C ARG A 2 -37.65 42.29 -49.34
N PHE A 3 -36.48 41.91 -48.82
CA PHE A 3 -36.01 40.52 -48.83
C PHE A 3 -36.72 39.74 -47.73
N ASN A 4 -37.36 38.64 -48.13
CA ASN A 4 -38.06 37.69 -47.28
C ASN A 4 -37.09 36.54 -46.98
N ALA A 5 -36.60 36.42 -45.75
CA ALA A 5 -35.75 35.31 -45.33
C ALA A 5 -36.56 34.38 -44.42
N SER A 6 -36.99 33.25 -44.98
CA SER A 6 -37.64 32.15 -44.26
C SER A 6 -36.67 31.55 -43.24
N GLN A 7 -36.97 31.68 -41.94
CA GLN A 7 -36.27 30.93 -40.90
C GLN A 7 -36.80 29.49 -40.88
N ARG A 8 -35.94 28.52 -41.21
CA ARG A 8 -36.16 27.10 -40.89
C ARG A 8 -35.76 26.89 -39.43
N ALA A 9 -36.74 26.60 -38.57
CA ALA A 9 -36.48 26.17 -37.20
C ALA A 9 -35.91 24.74 -37.21
N VAL A 10 -34.71 24.56 -36.65
CA VAL A 10 -34.14 23.26 -36.35
C VAL A 10 -34.63 22.84 -34.96
N ALA A 11 -35.46 21.81 -34.90
CA ALA A 11 -35.96 21.25 -33.64
C ALA A 11 -34.80 20.58 -32.87
N GLY A 12 -34.34 21.21 -31.78
CA GLY A 12 -33.40 20.62 -30.84
C GLY A 12 -34.06 19.47 -30.07
N ARG A 13 -33.57 18.25 -30.26
CA ARG A 13 -33.94 17.10 -29.40
C ARG A 13 -33.37 17.33 -28.00
N SER A 14 -34.25 17.66 -27.06
CA SER A 14 -33.97 17.61 -25.62
C SER A 14 -33.76 16.17 -25.18
N GLY A 15 -32.51 15.73 -25.13
CA GLY A 15 -32.12 14.46 -24.53
C GLY A 15 -32.11 14.59 -23.01
N SER A 16 -33.06 13.94 -22.33
CA SER A 16 -33.05 13.78 -20.87
C SER A 16 -31.74 13.09 -20.44
N ARG A 17 -30.83 13.84 -19.79
CA ARG A 17 -29.73 13.25 -19.02
C ARG A 17 -30.33 12.54 -17.82
N LYS A 18 -30.40 11.21 -17.87
CA LYS A 18 -30.72 10.40 -16.68
C LYS A 18 -29.63 10.63 -15.64
N SER A 19 -29.97 11.30 -14.54
CA SER A 19 -29.12 11.31 -13.35
C SER A 19 -29.14 9.92 -12.74
N VAL A 20 -28.00 9.26 -12.72
CA VAL A 20 -27.84 7.99 -12.01
C VAL A 20 -27.44 8.33 -10.58
N SER A 21 -28.35 8.15 -9.62
CA SER A 21 -27.99 8.23 -8.20
C SER A 21 -27.34 6.91 -7.80
N VAL A 22 -26.04 6.92 -7.53
CA VAL A 22 -25.36 5.78 -6.90
C VAL A 22 -25.68 5.84 -5.41
N ARG A 23 -26.55 4.95 -4.93
CA ARG A 23 -26.73 4.71 -3.49
C ARG A 23 -25.73 3.63 -3.07
N ALA A 24 -24.70 4.03 -2.33
CA ALA A 24 -23.87 3.08 -1.62
C ALA A 24 -24.72 2.43 -0.50
N GLN A 25 -24.89 1.11 -0.53
CA GLN A 25 -25.41 0.39 0.62
C GLN A 25 -24.31 0.35 1.68
N ALA A 26 -24.53 1.04 2.80
CA ALA A 26 -23.68 0.92 3.97
C ALA A 26 -23.95 -0.44 4.62
N ALA A 27 -23.06 -1.41 4.41
CA ALA A 27 -23.00 -2.60 5.24
C ALA A 27 -22.26 -2.24 6.53
N ALA A 28 -22.95 -2.30 7.67
CA ALA A 28 -22.32 -2.13 8.98
C ALA A 28 -21.72 -3.48 9.41
N THR A 29 -20.42 -3.66 9.17
CA THR A 29 -19.68 -4.79 9.74
C THR A 29 -19.18 -4.37 11.12
N SER A 30 -19.77 -4.91 12.19
CA SER A 30 -19.21 -4.75 13.54
C SER A 30 -17.97 -5.65 13.67
N LEU A 31 -16.84 -5.17 13.18
CA LEU A 31 -15.54 -5.78 13.46
C LEU A 31 -15.15 -5.44 14.90
N ALA A 32 -14.88 -6.46 15.71
CA ALA A 32 -14.22 -6.25 17.00
C ALA A 32 -12.86 -5.59 16.74
N LYS A 33 -12.59 -4.48 17.42
CA LYS A 33 -11.30 -3.78 17.29
C LYS A 33 -10.21 -4.55 18.03
N ALA A 34 -9.03 -4.64 17.43
CA ALA A 34 -7.86 -5.24 18.04
C ALA A 34 -7.22 -4.28 19.06
N ASP A 35 -6.87 -4.79 20.24
CA ASP A 35 -6.07 -4.04 21.20
C ASP A 35 -4.63 -3.92 20.72
N VAL A 36 -4.01 -2.78 21.02
CA VAL A 36 -2.69 -2.41 20.51
C VAL A 36 -1.86 -1.71 21.61
N PRO A 37 -0.52 -1.83 21.58
CA PRO A 37 0.35 -1.26 22.61
C PRO A 37 0.46 0.27 22.49
N LEU A 38 -0.41 0.98 23.22
CA LEU A 38 -0.54 2.45 23.15
C LEU A 38 0.74 3.24 23.45
N LYS A 39 1.73 2.63 24.12
CA LYS A 39 3.08 3.22 24.28
C LYS A 39 3.75 3.59 22.95
N LEU A 40 3.37 2.94 21.84
CA LEU A 40 3.88 3.27 20.50
C LEU A 40 3.20 4.49 19.88
N GLU A 41 2.24 5.11 20.56
CA GLU A 41 1.67 6.41 20.20
C GLU A 41 2.55 7.57 20.67
N GLU A 42 3.43 7.33 21.64
CA GLU A 42 4.32 8.33 22.23
C GLU A 42 5.59 8.50 21.38
N GLY A 43 6.10 9.74 21.33
CA GLY A 43 7.36 10.08 20.66
C GLY A 43 7.20 10.73 19.28
N GLU A 44 8.34 11.13 18.72
CA GLU A 44 8.41 11.73 17.40
C GLU A 44 8.34 10.69 16.30
N MET A 45 7.86 11.10 15.12
CA MET A 45 7.81 10.23 13.95
C MET A 45 9.23 9.79 13.55
N PRO A 46 9.53 8.48 13.53
CA PRO A 46 10.85 8.00 13.16
C PRO A 46 11.13 8.32 11.69
N LEU A 47 12.35 8.76 11.40
CA LEU A 47 12.80 9.03 10.04
C LEU A 47 14.29 8.70 9.92
N ASN A 48 14.64 7.92 8.89
CA ASN A 48 16.00 7.51 8.57
C ASN A 48 16.75 6.87 9.76
N THR A 49 16.03 6.16 10.63
CA THR A 49 16.58 5.47 11.80
C THR A 49 17.69 4.49 11.40
N TYR A 50 17.54 3.82 10.25
CA TYR A 50 18.53 2.92 9.67
C TYR A 50 18.95 3.41 8.30
N SER A 51 20.25 3.31 8.00
CA SER A 51 20.87 3.80 6.75
C SER A 51 21.56 2.68 5.98
N ASN A 52 21.97 2.93 4.74
CA ASN A 52 22.70 1.94 3.93
C ASN A 52 24.02 1.51 4.59
N LYS A 53 24.63 2.38 5.40
CA LYS A 53 25.88 2.09 6.13
C LYS A 53 25.63 1.24 7.37
N ALA A 54 24.45 1.39 7.98
CA ALA A 54 24.04 0.67 9.18
C ALA A 54 22.59 0.19 9.02
N PRO A 55 22.34 -0.81 8.16
CA PRO A 55 21.01 -1.34 7.95
C PRO A 55 20.57 -2.18 9.16
N PHE A 56 19.27 -2.21 9.39
CA PHE A 56 18.62 -3.12 10.32
C PHE A 56 18.53 -4.51 9.68
N ILE A 57 18.88 -5.57 10.42
CA ILE A 57 18.71 -6.95 9.97
C ILE A 57 17.39 -7.45 10.54
N ALA A 58 16.44 -7.70 9.65
CA ALA A 58 15.12 -8.22 9.97
C ALA A 58 14.96 -9.65 9.45
N LYS A 59 13.91 -10.35 9.88
CA LYS A 59 13.59 -11.69 9.36
C LYS A 59 12.21 -11.70 8.72
N ILE A 60 12.10 -12.40 7.59
CA ILE A 60 10.79 -12.68 6.98
C ILE A 60 10.00 -13.59 7.92
N LYS A 61 8.78 -13.18 8.28
CA LYS A 61 7.83 -14.00 9.03
C LYS A 61 6.96 -14.83 8.11
N SER A 62 6.41 -14.20 7.07
CA SER A 62 5.60 -14.87 6.06
C SER A 62 5.62 -14.13 4.73
N VAL A 63 5.39 -14.89 3.65
CA VAL A 63 5.17 -14.39 2.30
C VAL A 63 3.94 -15.09 1.75
N GLU A 64 2.91 -14.33 1.39
CA GLU A 64 1.64 -14.86 0.92
C GLU A 64 1.22 -14.20 -0.39
N ARG A 65 0.83 -14.99 -1.38
CA ARG A 65 0.25 -14.48 -2.63
C ARG A 65 -1.14 -13.91 -2.34
N ILE A 66 -1.38 -12.65 -2.73
CA ILE A 66 -2.66 -11.95 -2.47
C ILE A 66 -3.49 -11.70 -3.73
N VAL A 67 -3.15 -12.38 -4.83
CA VAL A 67 -3.84 -12.26 -6.11
C VAL A 67 -4.35 -13.61 -6.59
N GLY A 68 -5.48 -13.61 -7.28
CA GLY A 68 -6.09 -14.82 -7.82
C GLY A 68 -5.32 -15.41 -9.01
N PRO A 69 -5.67 -16.64 -9.45
CA PRO A 69 -4.99 -17.33 -10.55
C PRO A 69 -5.07 -16.59 -11.90
N LYS A 70 -6.05 -15.70 -12.09
CA LYS A 70 -6.24 -14.92 -13.32
C LYS A 70 -5.52 -13.57 -13.33
N ALA A 71 -4.75 -13.24 -12.28
CA ALA A 71 -4.02 -11.99 -12.24
C ALA A 71 -2.86 -11.99 -13.25
N THR A 72 -2.59 -10.83 -13.85
CA THR A 72 -1.54 -10.65 -14.88
C THR A 72 -0.12 -10.75 -14.34
N GLY A 73 0.04 -10.77 -13.02
CA GLY A 73 1.30 -10.98 -12.35
C GLY A 73 1.07 -11.33 -10.89
N GLU A 74 2.15 -11.66 -10.19
CA GLU A 74 2.09 -11.99 -8.77
C GLU A 74 2.29 -10.76 -7.90
N THR A 75 1.43 -10.59 -6.90
CA THR A 75 1.63 -9.66 -5.79
C THR A 75 1.57 -10.44 -4.49
N CYS A 76 2.54 -10.20 -3.62
CA CYS A 76 2.65 -10.84 -2.31
C CYS A 76 2.48 -9.83 -1.18
N HIS A 77 1.85 -10.29 -0.11
CA HIS A 77 1.90 -9.67 1.21
C HIS A 77 3.03 -10.30 2.01
N ILE A 78 3.93 -9.48 2.50
CA ILE A 78 5.16 -9.92 3.16
C ILE A 78 5.18 -9.35 4.56
N VAL A 79 5.17 -10.22 5.57
CA VAL A 79 5.28 -9.84 6.98
C VAL A 79 6.72 -10.02 7.42
N ILE A 80 7.29 -8.99 8.03
CA ILE A 80 8.67 -8.92 8.46
C ILE A 80 8.69 -8.72 9.97
N GLU A 81 9.44 -9.54 10.68
CA GLU A 81 9.72 -9.37 12.11
C GLU A 81 10.85 -8.35 12.32
N THR A 82 10.58 -7.37 13.18
CA THR A 82 11.47 -6.24 13.47
C THR A 82 12.22 -6.37 14.78
N GLN A 83 12.20 -7.54 15.42
CA GLN A 83 13.02 -7.85 16.60
C GLN A 83 14.28 -8.63 16.19
N GLY A 84 15.47 -8.13 16.54
CA GLY A 84 16.73 -8.84 16.29
C GLY A 84 17.99 -7.97 16.44
N THR A 85 19.11 -8.61 16.76
CA THR A 85 20.47 -8.02 16.77
C THR A 85 21.40 -8.81 15.84
N LYS A 86 22.42 -8.10 15.35
CA LYS A 86 23.27 -8.43 14.19
C LYS A 86 24.49 -9.28 14.57
N ILE A 87 24.96 -10.16 13.67
CA ILE A 87 26.35 -10.65 13.61
C ILE A 87 26.83 -10.49 12.16
N ASN A 88 28.08 -10.06 11.94
CA ASN A 88 28.71 -10.20 10.63
C ASN A 88 30.04 -10.96 10.71
N SER A 89 30.20 -11.92 9.81
CA SER A 89 31.49 -12.51 9.43
C SER A 89 31.80 -12.00 8.02
N LYS A 90 32.93 -11.29 7.90
CA LYS A 90 33.35 -10.56 6.69
C LYS A 90 33.47 -11.51 5.48
N GLY A 91 32.82 -11.14 4.37
CA GLY A 91 33.07 -11.66 3.02
C GLY A 91 32.48 -10.68 2.00
N LYS A 92 33.31 -10.12 1.12
CA LYS A 92 33.03 -8.86 0.40
C LYS A 92 32.24 -9.07 -0.90
N GLU A 93 30.96 -8.69 -0.90
CA GLU A 93 30.14 -8.43 -2.09
C GLU A 93 29.80 -6.93 -2.20
N VAL A 94 29.54 -6.44 -3.43
CA VAL A 94 29.07 -5.06 -3.66
C VAL A 94 27.54 -5.03 -3.43
N PRO A 95 27.03 -4.26 -2.46
CA PRO A 95 25.59 -4.24 -2.17
C PRO A 95 24.78 -3.65 -3.33
N HIS A 96 23.63 -4.25 -3.65
CA HIS A 96 22.65 -3.62 -4.54
C HIS A 96 22.13 -2.31 -3.93
N GLY A 97 21.77 -1.35 -4.78
CA GLY A 97 21.10 -0.11 -4.33
C GLY A 97 19.78 -0.39 -3.61
N VAL A 98 19.41 0.50 -2.68
CA VAL A 98 18.15 0.38 -1.92
C VAL A 98 16.94 0.51 -2.83
N ARG A 99 15.92 -0.32 -2.59
CA ARG A 99 14.59 -0.21 -3.20
C ARG A 99 13.59 0.18 -2.12
N LEU A 100 12.78 1.19 -2.38
CA LEU A 100 11.76 1.68 -1.46
C LEU A 100 10.44 0.95 -1.71
N TYR A 101 9.80 0.52 -0.62
CA TYR A 101 8.47 -0.06 -0.62
C TYR A 101 7.61 0.66 0.42
N SER A 102 6.37 0.98 0.05
CA SER A 102 5.40 1.54 1.00
C SER A 102 5.05 0.50 2.06
N ILE A 103 5.07 0.91 3.33
CA ILE A 103 4.65 0.06 4.45
C ILE A 103 3.13 -0.16 4.34
N ALA A 104 2.72 -1.42 4.38
CA ALA A 104 1.34 -1.88 4.25
C ALA A 104 0.66 -2.18 5.60
N SER A 105 1.40 -2.14 6.71
CA SER A 105 0.90 -2.31 8.08
C SER A 105 0.78 -0.97 8.81
N SER A 106 0.00 -0.92 9.88
CA SER A 106 0.04 0.20 10.83
C SER A 106 1.36 0.17 11.63
N ARG A 107 1.55 1.15 12.54
CA ARG A 107 2.68 1.17 13.48
C ARG A 107 2.72 -0.05 14.41
N TYR A 108 1.60 -0.76 14.57
CA TYR A 108 1.49 -1.93 15.43
C TYR A 108 1.79 -3.24 14.70
N GLY A 109 2.01 -3.15 13.38
CA GLY A 109 2.26 -4.33 12.57
C GLY A 109 1.02 -5.18 12.34
N ASP A 110 1.24 -6.31 11.67
CA ASP A 110 0.16 -7.24 11.36
C ASP A 110 -0.23 -8.14 12.54
N SER A 111 0.68 -8.29 13.51
CA SER A 111 0.47 -9.00 14.78
C SER A 111 -0.04 -8.11 15.94
N PHE A 112 -0.28 -6.81 15.69
CA PHE A 112 -0.80 -5.84 16.69
C PHE A 112 0.08 -5.60 17.92
N ASP A 113 1.32 -6.05 17.90
CA ASP A 113 2.27 -6.01 19.01
C ASP A 113 3.41 -5.00 18.81
N GLY A 114 3.49 -4.38 17.63
CA GLY A 114 4.56 -3.47 17.24
C GLY A 114 5.85 -4.15 16.77
N ASN A 115 5.85 -5.49 16.65
CA ASN A 115 7.05 -6.27 16.35
C ASN A 115 7.15 -6.69 14.89
N THR A 116 6.19 -6.25 14.07
CA THR A 116 6.15 -6.57 12.66
C THR A 116 5.91 -5.33 11.82
N THR A 117 6.42 -5.38 10.60
CA THR A 117 6.04 -4.45 9.53
C THR A 117 5.70 -5.27 8.29
N SER A 118 4.83 -4.77 7.43
CA SER A 118 4.42 -5.50 6.24
C SER A 118 4.61 -4.71 4.96
N LEU A 119 4.90 -5.40 3.86
CA LEU A 119 5.05 -4.84 2.53
C LEU A 119 4.04 -5.49 1.57
N CYS A 120 3.55 -4.71 0.60
CA CYS A 120 2.79 -5.19 -0.55
C CYS A 120 3.68 -5.10 -1.79
N VAL A 121 4.16 -6.23 -2.28
CA VAL A 121 5.21 -6.30 -3.31
C VAL A 121 4.69 -7.02 -4.53
N ARG A 122 4.74 -6.35 -5.68
CA ARG A 122 4.46 -6.98 -6.99
C ARG A 122 5.76 -7.45 -7.61
N ARG A 123 5.78 -8.69 -8.12
CA ARG A 123 6.91 -9.20 -8.91
C ARG A 123 7.10 -8.33 -10.15
N ALA A 124 8.34 -7.93 -10.36
CA ALA A 124 8.75 -7.31 -11.61
C ALA A 124 9.33 -8.42 -12.49
N VAL A 125 8.53 -8.84 -13.47
CA VAL A 125 8.94 -9.74 -14.55
C VAL A 125 9.04 -8.93 -15.83
N TYR A 126 9.93 -9.36 -16.72
CA TYR A 126 10.05 -8.78 -18.05
C TYR A 126 9.54 -9.81 -19.05
N ASN A 127 8.57 -9.38 -19.86
CA ASN A 127 8.07 -10.15 -20.99
C ASN A 127 8.60 -9.47 -22.25
N ASP A 128 9.19 -10.27 -23.13
CA ASP A 128 9.61 -9.83 -24.44
C ASP A 128 8.38 -9.31 -25.24
N PRO A 129 8.40 -8.09 -25.78
CA PRO A 129 7.23 -7.50 -26.43
C PRO A 129 6.78 -8.22 -27.70
N GLU A 130 7.67 -8.93 -28.40
CA GLU A 130 7.38 -9.59 -29.68
C GLU A 130 6.89 -11.02 -29.47
N THR A 131 7.59 -11.77 -28.61
CA THR A 131 7.33 -13.18 -28.36
C THR A 131 6.43 -13.44 -27.16
N GLY A 132 6.28 -12.45 -26.26
CA GLY A 132 5.58 -12.59 -25.00
C GLY A 132 6.30 -13.47 -23.97
N ALA A 133 7.50 -13.98 -24.28
CA ALA A 133 8.24 -14.87 -23.42
C ALA A 133 8.87 -14.11 -22.24
N GLU A 134 8.84 -14.72 -21.05
CA GLU A 134 9.55 -14.20 -19.89
C GLU A 134 11.06 -14.31 -20.07
N ASP A 135 11.79 -13.26 -19.71
CA ASP A 135 13.26 -13.25 -19.65
C ASP A 135 13.73 -13.23 -18.18
N PRO A 136 14.16 -14.37 -17.63
CA PRO A 136 14.63 -14.46 -16.24
C PRO A 136 15.82 -13.55 -15.93
N ALA A 137 16.64 -13.20 -16.93
CA ALA A 137 17.80 -12.33 -16.74
C ALA A 137 17.41 -10.86 -16.54
N LYS A 138 16.21 -10.47 -16.96
CA LYS A 138 15.67 -9.10 -16.85
C LYS A 138 14.66 -8.92 -15.72
N LYS A 139 14.47 -9.93 -14.86
CA LYS A 139 13.56 -9.84 -13.71
C LYS A 139 14.09 -8.84 -12.67
N GLY A 140 13.17 -8.16 -11.98
CA GLY A 140 13.54 -7.24 -10.90
C GLY A 140 14.13 -8.00 -9.71
N ILE A 141 15.36 -7.66 -9.33
CA ILE A 141 16.12 -8.39 -8.30
C ILE A 141 15.38 -8.37 -6.95
N CYS A 142 15.09 -7.18 -6.41
CA CYS A 142 14.56 -7.03 -5.06
C CYS A 142 13.12 -7.54 -4.90
N SER A 143 12.24 -7.28 -5.87
CA SER A 143 10.85 -7.75 -5.78
C SER A 143 10.75 -9.27 -5.88
N ASN A 144 11.52 -9.91 -6.76
CA ASN A 144 11.56 -11.37 -6.82
C ASN A 144 12.20 -11.96 -5.57
N TYR A 145 13.34 -11.43 -5.11
CA TYR A 145 13.98 -11.86 -3.86
C TYR A 145 13.01 -11.84 -2.67
N LEU A 146 12.23 -10.77 -2.52
CA LEU A 146 11.24 -10.66 -1.44
C LEU A 146 10.07 -11.63 -1.62
N CYS A 147 9.54 -11.78 -2.84
CA CYS A 147 8.42 -12.69 -3.10
C CYS A 147 8.82 -14.18 -3.06
N ASP A 148 10.09 -14.51 -3.29
CA ASP A 148 10.65 -15.87 -3.19
C ASP A 148 11.13 -16.22 -1.78
N ALA A 149 11.17 -15.26 -0.85
CA ALA A 149 11.77 -15.47 0.46
C ALA A 149 10.95 -16.45 1.32
N ALA A 150 11.66 -17.36 1.98
CA ALA A 150 11.06 -18.25 2.96
C ALA A 150 11.01 -17.58 4.35
N PRO A 151 10.09 -17.99 5.24
CA PRO A 151 10.16 -17.62 6.66
C PRO A 151 11.55 -17.86 7.25
N GLY A 152 12.03 -16.94 8.07
CA GLY A 152 13.36 -16.93 8.66
C GLY A 152 14.45 -16.30 7.80
N THR A 153 14.20 -16.01 6.51
CA THR A 153 15.18 -15.34 5.63
C THR A 153 15.55 -13.97 6.22
N GLU A 154 16.85 -13.72 6.39
CA GLU A 154 17.35 -12.42 6.84
C GLU A 154 17.32 -11.41 5.71
N ILE A 155 16.83 -10.21 5.98
CA ILE A 155 16.77 -9.10 5.04
C ILE A 155 17.38 -7.83 5.65
N MET A 156 18.00 -7.01 4.81
CA MET A 156 18.51 -5.71 5.20
C MET A 156 17.46 -4.63 4.97
N MET A 157 17.15 -3.85 6.01
CA MET A 157 16.19 -2.76 5.96
C MET A 157 16.84 -1.41 6.28
N THR A 158 16.36 -0.38 5.59
CA THR A 158 16.72 1.03 5.81
C THR A 158 15.45 1.86 5.98
N GLY A 159 15.55 3.03 6.60
CA GLY A 159 14.41 3.91 6.88
C GLY A 159 13.97 3.85 8.35
N PRO A 160 12.67 4.10 8.66
CA PRO A 160 11.60 4.46 7.71
C PRO A 160 11.87 5.81 7.00
N ALA A 161 11.29 6.02 5.82
CA ALA A 161 11.51 7.22 5.02
C ALA A 161 10.19 7.77 4.43
N GLY A 162 10.16 9.09 4.18
CA GLY A 162 9.02 9.78 3.59
C GLY A 162 8.13 10.51 4.61
N LYS A 163 7.58 11.65 4.20
CA LYS A 163 6.63 12.47 4.99
C LYS A 163 5.37 12.87 4.22
N VAL A 164 5.26 12.44 2.96
CA VAL A 164 4.19 12.88 2.04
C VAL A 164 2.86 12.19 2.36
N LEU A 165 2.89 10.91 2.72
CA LEU A 165 1.70 10.08 2.96
C LEU A 165 1.50 9.79 4.44
N LEU A 166 1.43 10.86 5.24
CA LEU A 166 1.09 10.76 6.66
C LEU A 166 -0.41 10.91 6.86
N LEU A 167 -0.96 10.11 7.78
CA LEU A 167 -2.35 10.24 8.15
C LEU A 167 -2.57 11.59 8.85
N PRO A 168 -3.55 12.41 8.42
CA PRO A 168 -3.84 13.69 9.07
C PRO A 168 -4.21 13.52 10.55
N THR A 169 -3.78 14.47 11.36
CA THR A 169 -4.11 14.52 12.81
C THR A 169 -5.57 14.87 13.06
N ASN A 170 -6.20 15.65 12.17
CA ASN A 170 -7.62 15.95 12.23
C ASN A 170 -8.46 14.71 11.89
N ALA A 171 -9.06 14.10 12.90
CA ALA A 171 -9.86 12.88 12.77
C ALA A 171 -11.18 13.06 11.99
N ALA A 172 -11.63 14.30 11.78
CA ALA A 172 -12.82 14.62 10.97
C ALA A 172 -12.50 14.89 9.49
N ALA A 173 -11.20 14.98 9.12
CA ALA A 173 -10.82 15.28 7.75
C ALA A 173 -11.28 14.17 6.78
N PRO A 174 -11.89 14.51 5.63
CA PRO A 174 -12.19 13.52 4.61
C PRO A 174 -10.90 12.96 4.02
N LEU A 175 -10.80 11.64 3.95
CA LEU A 175 -9.69 10.90 3.34
C LEU A 175 -10.17 10.35 2.00
N ILE A 176 -9.71 10.96 0.91
CA ILE A 176 -9.92 10.48 -0.46
C ILE A 176 -8.64 9.82 -0.92
N MET A 177 -8.69 8.52 -1.15
CA MET A 177 -7.54 7.70 -1.48
C MET A 177 -7.74 7.08 -2.85
N VAL A 178 -6.78 7.30 -3.75
CA VAL A 178 -6.77 6.74 -5.10
C VAL A 178 -5.55 5.85 -5.23
N ALA A 179 -5.77 4.56 -5.44
CA ALA A 179 -4.72 3.56 -5.55
C ALA A 179 -4.87 2.72 -6.81
N THR A 180 -3.74 2.28 -7.34
CA THR A 180 -3.65 1.23 -8.35
C THR A 180 -2.59 0.21 -7.95
N GLY A 181 -2.90 -1.09 -8.08
CA GLY A 181 -1.99 -2.17 -7.71
C GLY A 181 -1.40 -2.04 -6.29
N THR A 182 -0.08 -2.07 -6.16
CA THR A 182 0.62 -1.96 -4.85
C THR A 182 0.48 -0.58 -4.19
N GLY A 183 -0.06 0.41 -4.89
CA GLY A 183 -0.38 1.73 -4.32
C GLY A 183 -1.41 1.70 -3.18
N ILE A 184 -2.08 0.56 -2.97
CA ILE A 184 -2.98 0.33 -1.84
C ILE A 184 -2.28 0.26 -0.47
N ALA A 185 -0.98 -0.05 -0.45
CA ALA A 185 -0.22 -0.29 0.79
C ALA A 185 -0.42 0.76 1.90
N PRO A 186 -0.18 2.07 1.66
CA PRO A 186 -0.36 3.08 2.71
C PRO A 186 -1.84 3.22 3.14
N PHE A 187 -2.80 2.93 2.27
CA PHE A 187 -4.21 3.06 2.62
C PHE A 187 -4.72 1.86 3.42
N ARG A 188 -4.09 0.68 3.26
CA ARG A 188 -4.31 -0.46 4.16
C ARG A 188 -3.88 -0.11 5.59
N SER A 189 -2.74 0.57 5.77
CA SER A 189 -2.28 0.99 7.10
C SER A 189 -3.22 2.02 7.73
N PHE A 190 -3.73 2.97 6.93
CA PHE A 190 -4.74 3.93 7.38
C PHE A 190 -6.03 3.23 7.80
N TRP A 191 -6.55 2.35 6.95
CA TRP A 191 -7.79 1.62 7.23
C TRP A 191 -7.69 0.81 8.52
N ARG A 192 -6.56 0.11 8.73
CA ARG A 192 -6.32 -0.65 9.98
C ARG A 192 -6.36 0.25 11.20
N ARG A 193 -5.59 1.35 11.18
CA ARG A 193 -5.56 2.31 12.29
C ARG A 193 -6.94 2.89 12.60
N ILE A 194 -7.73 3.18 11.57
CA ILE A 194 -9.01 3.87 11.71
C ILE A 194 -10.11 2.92 12.18
N PHE A 195 -10.25 1.78 11.52
CA PHE A 195 -11.43 0.91 11.68
C PHE A 195 -11.14 -0.36 12.46
N TYR A 196 -9.90 -0.85 12.47
CA TYR A 196 -9.57 -2.16 13.01
C TYR A 196 -8.86 -2.11 14.37
N GLU A 197 -8.16 -1.02 14.68
CA GLU A 197 -7.34 -0.91 15.90
C GLU A 197 -8.03 -0.07 16.97
N ASN A 198 -7.93 -0.50 18.22
CA ASN A 198 -8.41 0.25 19.37
C ASN A 198 -7.39 1.30 19.77
N VAL A 199 -7.42 2.44 19.09
CA VAL A 199 -6.54 3.58 19.34
C VAL A 199 -7.36 4.68 20.02
N PRO A 200 -7.29 4.86 21.36
CA PRO A 200 -8.13 5.83 22.08
C PRO A 200 -7.89 7.29 21.68
N ASN A 201 -6.64 7.64 21.40
CA ASN A 201 -6.20 8.99 21.03
C ASN A 201 -6.46 9.36 19.56
N TYR A 202 -7.01 8.44 18.75
CA TYR A 202 -7.36 8.72 17.35
C TYR A 202 -8.68 8.03 16.97
N LYS A 203 -9.79 8.75 17.13
CA LYS A 203 -11.13 8.28 16.76
C LYS A 203 -11.61 9.01 15.50
N PHE A 204 -11.45 8.35 14.35
CA PHE A 204 -11.88 8.90 13.07
C PHE A 204 -13.40 9.09 13.01
N THR A 205 -13.82 10.26 12.55
CA THR A 205 -15.23 10.64 12.38
C THR A 205 -15.51 11.22 10.98
N GLY A 206 -14.48 11.33 10.14
CA GLY A 206 -14.59 11.84 8.78
C GLY A 206 -15.12 10.81 7.77
N LEU A 207 -15.02 11.17 6.50
CA LEU A 207 -15.32 10.28 5.37
C LEU A 207 -14.06 9.54 4.94
N PHE A 208 -14.11 8.21 4.88
CA PHE A 208 -13.06 7.38 4.27
C PHE A 208 -13.53 6.90 2.90
N TRP A 209 -12.89 7.34 1.83
CA TRP A 209 -13.26 6.98 0.46
C TRP A 209 -12.06 6.46 -0.31
N LEU A 210 -12.10 5.17 -0.66
CA LEU A 210 -11.07 4.50 -1.44
C LEU A 210 -11.57 4.24 -2.87
N PHE A 211 -10.79 4.67 -3.85
CA PHE A 211 -10.88 4.29 -5.25
C PHE A 211 -9.71 3.37 -5.57
N MET A 212 -10.00 2.14 -5.98
CA MET A 212 -9.00 1.11 -6.24
C MET A 212 -9.11 0.61 -7.68
N GLY A 213 -8.05 0.79 -8.45
CA GLY A 213 -7.85 0.10 -9.74
C GLY A 213 -7.04 -1.17 -9.54
N VAL A 214 -7.62 -2.32 -9.89
CA VAL A 214 -6.99 -3.65 -9.82
C VAL A 214 -6.64 -4.19 -11.19
#